data_AF-A0A4Q6AMN6-F1
#
_entry.id   AF-A0A4Q6AMN6-F1
#
_cell.length_a   1.000
_cell.length_b   1.000
_cell.length_c   1.000
_cell.angle_alpha   90.00
_cell.angle_beta   90.00
_cell.angle_gamma   90.00
#
_symmetry.space_group_name_H-M   'P 1'
#
loop_
_entity.id
_entity.type
_entity.pdbx_description
1 polymer ?
#
loop_
_entity_poly.entity_id
_entity_poly.type
_entity_poly.pdbx_seq_one_letter_code
_entity_poly.pdbx_strand_id
1 'polypeptide(L)'
;MRYFLVSLFFTGLFFSCQQNPQTEVAQVKGKALPTLPLAPEKVKGTYSGDFKGSPISLVLNYVSHQHASGYNVHKGLMRNLSGRIAFSEGKLQLELSEPGSNQYDGTFSLLLDTATWQGSGTWKPFKKGEEASFTFQRMAQKEDEYGQQFFDSSANYISLKPDGSCTYTYLTDSTQTGQTLTIRGNYKKEGAGITIFWQKNAVFPSGKSTFTLVSEKPFPDSDYTQPVLKGEGRTFTETPF
;
A
#
# COMPACT_ATOMS: atom_id res chain seq x y z
N MET A 1 -12.26 71.52 -52.96
CA MET A 1 -12.64 70.42 -53.85
C MET A 1 -11.98 69.15 -53.34
N ARG A 2 -12.78 68.11 -53.00
CA ARG A 2 -12.49 66.66 -53.05
C ARG A 2 -11.32 66.13 -52.17
N TYR A 3 -11.32 65.00 -51.48
CA TYR A 3 -12.28 63.96 -51.04
C TYR A 3 -11.43 62.87 -50.36
N PHE A 4 -11.96 62.18 -49.32
CA PHE A 4 -11.55 60.85 -48.81
C PHE A 4 -10.14 60.71 -48.16
N LEU A 5 -9.87 59.85 -47.18
CA LEU A 5 -10.40 58.52 -46.89
C LEU A 5 -10.23 58.18 -45.39
N VAL A 6 -11.27 57.58 -44.81
CA VAL A 6 -11.35 57.04 -43.45
C VAL A 6 -10.55 55.74 -43.34
N SER A 7 -9.87 55.51 -42.22
CA SER A 7 -9.52 54.16 -41.76
C SER A 7 -9.60 54.08 -40.23
N LEU A 8 -10.69 53.49 -39.76
CA LEU A 8 -10.91 53.05 -38.38
C LEU A 8 -10.08 51.77 -38.17
N PHE A 9 -9.09 51.81 -37.27
CA PHE A 9 -8.46 50.60 -36.75
C PHE A 9 -9.25 50.13 -35.51
N PHE A 10 -9.97 49.02 -35.68
CA PHE A 10 -10.70 48.34 -34.62
C PHE A 10 -9.75 47.37 -33.91
N THR A 11 -9.10 47.81 -32.83
CA THR A 11 -8.34 46.91 -31.94
C THR A 11 -9.30 46.19 -31.01
N GLY A 12 -9.59 44.92 -31.32
CA GLY A 12 -10.28 44.00 -30.42
C GLY A 12 -9.40 43.64 -29.22
N LEU A 13 -9.80 44.10 -28.03
CA LEU A 13 -9.25 43.63 -26.76
C LEU A 13 -9.83 42.23 -26.47
N PHE A 14 -9.04 41.19 -26.73
CA PHE A 14 -9.33 39.85 -26.20
C PHE A 14 -9.04 39.85 -24.70
N PHE A 15 -10.10 39.99 -23.90
CA PHE A 15 -10.07 39.63 -22.49
C PHE A 15 -9.92 38.10 -22.39
N SER A 16 -8.69 37.64 -22.22
CA SER A 16 -8.41 36.28 -21.78
C SER A 16 -8.81 36.19 -20.29
N CYS A 17 -9.93 35.52 -20.01
CA CYS A 17 -10.27 35.09 -18.66
C CYS A 17 -9.20 34.11 -18.17
N GLN A 18 -8.26 34.58 -17.35
CA GLN A 18 -7.53 33.72 -16.43
C GLN A 18 -8.53 33.16 -15.41
N GLN A 19 -9.08 31.98 -15.67
CA GLN A 19 -9.70 31.18 -14.63
C GLN A 19 -8.59 30.70 -13.70
N ASN A 20 -8.43 31.41 -12.57
CA ASN A 20 -7.72 30.87 -11.42
C ASN A 20 -8.34 29.51 -11.06
N PRO A 21 -7.55 28.42 -10.89
CA PRO A 21 -8.09 27.17 -10.37
C PRO A 21 -8.63 27.43 -8.97
N GLN A 22 -9.96 27.53 -8.85
CA GLN A 22 -10.62 27.63 -7.55
C GLN A 22 -10.35 26.32 -6.81
N THR A 23 -9.59 26.42 -5.73
CA THR A 23 -9.47 25.33 -4.76
C THR A 23 -10.83 25.19 -4.08
N GLU A 24 -11.60 24.19 -4.48
CA GLU A 24 -12.94 23.94 -3.94
C GLU A 24 -12.83 23.54 -2.46
N VAL A 25 -13.20 24.45 -1.55
CA VAL A 25 -13.18 24.20 -0.11
C VAL A 25 -14.48 23.48 0.25
N ALA A 26 -14.41 22.18 0.57
CA ALA A 26 -15.61 21.47 0.99
C ALA A 26 -16.18 22.05 2.29
N GLN A 27 -17.49 22.25 2.31
CA GLN A 27 -18.23 22.89 3.40
C GLN A 27 -19.14 21.86 4.07
N VAL A 28 -19.09 21.77 5.40
CA VAL A 28 -20.10 21.06 6.21
C VAL A 28 -20.73 22.06 7.17
N LYS A 29 -22.04 22.28 7.04
CA LYS A 29 -22.83 23.23 7.87
C LYS A 29 -22.24 24.66 7.91
N GLY A 30 -21.75 25.17 6.78
CA GLY A 30 -21.27 26.56 6.65
C GLY A 30 -19.94 26.87 7.35
N LYS A 31 -19.24 25.85 7.89
CA LYS A 31 -17.86 26.00 8.38
C LYS A 31 -16.90 25.43 7.34
N ALA A 32 -15.94 26.25 6.92
CA ALA A 32 -14.79 25.79 6.14
C ALA A 32 -13.99 24.79 6.98
N LEU A 33 -13.81 23.58 6.47
CA LEU A 33 -12.94 22.60 7.11
C LEU A 33 -11.49 22.98 6.83
N PRO A 34 -10.60 23.03 7.85
CA PRO A 34 -9.19 23.24 7.62
C PRO A 34 -8.68 22.17 6.65
N THR A 35 -8.11 22.62 5.54
CA THR A 35 -7.51 21.76 4.52
C THR A 35 -6.08 21.45 4.91
N LEU A 36 -5.65 20.21 4.64
CA LEU A 36 -4.23 19.89 4.72
C LEU A 36 -3.48 20.71 3.68
N PRO A 37 -2.27 21.22 3.99
CA PRO A 37 -1.42 21.92 3.01
C PRO A 37 -0.77 20.96 2.01
N LEU A 38 -1.21 19.70 1.95
CA LEU A 38 -0.75 18.66 1.04
C LEU A 38 -1.93 18.11 0.25
N ALA A 39 -1.72 17.89 -1.05
CA ALA A 39 -2.70 17.21 -1.89
C ALA A 39 -2.94 15.78 -1.37
N PRO A 40 -4.20 15.30 -1.28
CA PRO A 40 -4.52 13.96 -0.81
C PRO A 40 -3.71 12.84 -1.48
N GLU A 41 -3.50 12.91 -2.78
CA GLU A 41 -2.73 11.91 -3.54
C GLU A 41 -1.26 11.82 -3.12
N LYS A 42 -0.69 12.91 -2.59
CA LYS A 42 0.66 12.85 -2.02
C LYS A 42 0.70 12.05 -0.72
N VAL A 43 -0.38 12.07 0.06
CA VAL A 43 -0.45 11.41 1.37
C VAL A 43 -0.89 9.95 1.27
N LYS A 44 -1.77 9.63 0.32
CA LYS A 44 -2.19 8.25 0.04
C LYS A 44 -1.00 7.37 -0.33
N GLY A 45 -1.08 6.09 0.04
CA GLY A 45 -0.07 5.10 -0.27
C GLY A 45 0.10 4.05 0.82
N THR A 46 1.03 3.15 0.59
CA THR A 46 1.41 2.10 1.53
C THR A 46 2.65 2.54 2.31
N TYR A 47 2.59 2.38 3.63
CA TYR A 47 3.69 2.63 4.55
C TYR A 47 4.01 1.34 5.27
N SER A 48 5.26 0.92 5.30
CA SER A 48 5.65 -0.34 5.95
C SER A 48 6.81 -0.15 6.90
N GLY A 49 6.80 -0.95 7.96
CA GLY A 49 7.76 -0.93 9.05
C GLY A 49 7.83 -2.26 9.79
N ASP A 50 8.84 -2.41 10.63
CA ASP A 50 8.94 -3.58 11.52
C ASP A 50 8.08 -3.38 12.77
N PHE A 51 7.08 -4.23 12.93
CA PHE A 51 6.17 -4.25 14.06
C PHE A 51 6.41 -5.52 14.89
N LYS A 52 7.16 -5.38 15.98
CA LYS A 52 7.51 -6.46 16.91
C LYS A 52 8.14 -7.68 16.19
N GLY A 53 9.09 -7.44 15.28
CA GLY A 53 9.85 -8.47 14.56
C GLY A 53 9.16 -9.03 13.32
N SER A 54 8.10 -8.38 12.84
CA SER A 54 7.39 -8.76 11.62
C SER A 54 6.79 -7.54 10.92
N PRO A 55 6.72 -7.52 9.58
CA PRO A 55 6.25 -6.36 8.86
C PRO A 55 4.79 -6.04 9.20
N ILE A 56 4.51 -4.76 9.34
CA ILE A 56 3.16 -4.21 9.23
C ILE A 56 3.11 -3.30 8.01
N SER A 57 2.00 -3.32 7.29
CA SER A 57 1.70 -2.36 6.24
C SER A 57 0.51 -1.53 6.66
N LEU A 58 0.60 -0.20 6.52
CA LEU A 58 -0.49 0.75 6.70
C LEU A 58 -0.81 1.34 5.31
N VAL A 59 -2.00 1.07 4.79
CA VAL A 59 -2.45 1.58 3.50
C VAL A 59 -3.42 2.73 3.76
N LEU A 60 -3.06 3.93 3.33
CA LEU A 60 -3.95 5.09 3.31
C LEU A 60 -4.52 5.24 1.90
N ASN A 61 -5.80 4.91 1.72
CA ASN A 61 -6.47 5.00 0.42
C ASN A 61 -7.47 6.17 0.35
N TYR A 62 -7.79 6.79 1.48
CA TYR A 62 -8.64 7.96 1.56
C TYR A 62 -8.02 9.01 2.49
N VAL A 63 -7.93 10.23 1.99
CA VAL A 63 -7.51 11.41 2.76
C VAL A 63 -8.40 12.56 2.31
N SER A 64 -9.03 13.23 3.26
CA SER A 64 -9.87 14.40 2.99
C SER A 64 -9.91 15.29 4.22
N HIS A 65 -9.62 16.58 4.04
CA HIS A 65 -9.49 17.54 5.14
C HIS A 65 -8.57 16.99 6.24
N GLN A 66 -9.07 16.89 7.47
CA GLN A 66 -8.34 16.33 8.63
C GLN A 66 -8.73 14.87 8.92
N HIS A 67 -9.22 14.14 7.91
CA HIS A 67 -9.59 12.74 8.02
C HIS A 67 -8.71 11.87 7.11
N ALA A 68 -8.31 10.72 7.62
CA ALA A 68 -7.63 9.69 6.86
C ALA A 68 -8.23 8.32 7.20
N SER A 69 -8.32 7.46 6.20
CA SER A 69 -8.76 6.08 6.37
C SER A 69 -8.09 5.15 5.36
N GLY A 70 -8.22 3.87 5.66
CA GLY A 70 -7.66 2.78 4.88
C GLY A 70 -7.65 1.49 5.68
N TYR A 71 -6.51 0.79 5.72
CA TYR A 71 -6.39 -0.47 6.45
C TYR A 71 -4.93 -0.77 6.79
N ASN A 72 -4.71 -1.60 7.81
CA ASN A 72 -3.44 -2.26 8.04
C ASN A 72 -3.48 -3.73 7.62
N VAL A 73 -2.31 -4.28 7.31
CA VAL A 73 -2.08 -5.71 7.15
C VAL A 73 -0.93 -6.12 8.06
N HIS A 74 -1.16 -7.08 8.95
CA HIS A 74 -0.15 -7.65 9.83
C HIS A 74 -0.35 -9.16 10.05
N LYS A 75 0.68 -9.96 9.77
CA LYS A 75 0.64 -11.44 9.80
C LYS A 75 -0.58 -12.03 9.06
N GLY A 76 -0.94 -11.44 7.92
CA GLY A 76 -2.07 -11.85 7.09
C GLY A 76 -3.46 -11.41 7.58
N LEU A 77 -3.54 -10.74 8.73
CA LEU A 77 -4.77 -10.12 9.22
C LEU A 77 -4.86 -8.70 8.65
N MET A 78 -5.99 -8.40 8.02
CA MET A 78 -6.31 -7.07 7.52
C MET A 78 -7.36 -6.42 8.43
N ARG A 79 -7.15 -5.17 8.81
CA ARG A 79 -8.10 -4.39 9.60
C ARG A 79 -8.26 -3.00 9.04
N ASN A 80 -9.51 -2.53 9.00
CA ASN A 80 -9.79 -1.17 8.56
C ASN A 80 -9.20 -0.17 9.55
N LEU A 81 -8.78 0.99 9.05
CA LEU A 81 -8.27 2.10 9.83
C LEU A 81 -9.07 3.35 9.49
N SER A 82 -9.35 4.15 10.51
CA SER A 82 -9.96 5.47 10.32
C SER A 82 -9.57 6.39 11.46
N GLY A 83 -9.38 7.67 11.17
CA GLY A 83 -9.14 8.65 12.20
C GLY A 83 -8.72 10.00 11.66
N ARG A 84 -7.86 10.70 12.41
CA ARG A 84 -7.53 12.10 12.16
C ARG A 84 -6.14 12.23 11.58
N ILE A 85 -5.96 13.30 10.79
CA ILE A 85 -4.68 13.70 10.23
C ILE A 85 -4.52 15.22 10.38
N ALA A 86 -3.34 15.64 10.83
CA ALA A 86 -2.95 17.03 10.96
C ALA A 86 -1.56 17.24 10.35
N PHE A 87 -1.27 18.47 9.94
CA PHE A 87 0.05 18.86 9.46
C PHE A 87 0.62 19.94 10.38
N SER A 88 1.84 19.73 10.86
CA SER A 88 2.59 20.71 11.65
C SER A 88 4.07 20.54 11.40
N GLU A 89 4.79 21.65 11.19
CA GLU A 89 6.27 21.66 11.10
C GLU A 89 6.84 20.67 10.06
N GLY A 90 6.21 20.57 8.88
CA GLY A 90 6.68 19.66 7.82
C GLY A 90 6.37 18.18 8.06
N LYS A 91 5.61 17.86 9.11
CA LYS A 91 5.24 16.49 9.49
C LYS A 91 3.73 16.30 9.47
N LEU A 92 3.32 15.11 9.06
CA LEU A 92 1.96 14.61 9.24
C LEU A 92 1.85 13.88 10.56
N GLN A 93 0.86 14.25 11.35
CA GLN A 93 0.46 13.58 12.57
C GLN A 93 -0.84 12.83 12.29
N LEU A 94 -0.86 11.51 12.49
CA LEU A 94 -2.05 10.69 12.29
C LEU A 94 -2.42 9.97 13.58
N GLU A 95 -3.70 9.95 13.88
CA GLU A 95 -4.30 9.11 14.91
C GLU A 95 -5.32 8.21 14.22
N LEU A 96 -5.02 6.92 14.08
CA LEU A 96 -5.84 5.97 13.34
C LEU A 96 -6.26 4.82 14.24
N SER A 97 -7.54 4.47 14.25
CA SER A 97 -8.04 3.36 15.08
C SER A 97 -8.57 2.22 14.20
N GLU A 98 -8.30 1.00 14.65
CA GLU A 98 -8.97 -0.19 14.15
C GLU A 98 -10.38 -0.26 14.77
N PRO A 99 -11.44 -0.45 13.98
CA PRO A 99 -12.78 -0.56 14.53
C PRO A 99 -12.98 -1.93 15.18
N GLY A 100 -13.41 -1.96 16.43
CA GLY A 100 -13.88 -3.20 17.04
C GLY A 100 -13.56 -3.35 18.51
N SER A 101 -13.75 -4.58 18.99
CA SER A 101 -13.48 -5.03 20.35
C SER A 101 -12.59 -6.28 20.40
N ASN A 102 -11.92 -6.59 19.29
CA ASN A 102 -10.96 -7.68 19.20
C ASN A 102 -9.71 -7.34 20.04
N GLN A 103 -9.07 -8.37 20.58
CA GLN A 103 -7.85 -8.21 21.38
C GLN A 103 -6.65 -7.65 20.59
N TYR A 104 -6.71 -7.77 19.27
CA TYR A 104 -5.69 -7.28 18.35
C TYR A 104 -6.07 -5.95 17.70
N ASP A 105 -7.18 -5.33 18.12
CA ASP A 105 -7.52 -3.96 17.70
C ASP A 105 -6.77 -2.96 18.58
N GLY A 106 -6.48 -1.80 18.04
CA GLY A 106 -5.87 -0.70 18.78
C GLY A 106 -5.89 0.63 18.05
N THR A 107 -5.11 1.56 18.57
CA THR A 107 -4.95 2.91 18.04
C THR A 107 -3.48 3.15 17.70
N PHE A 108 -3.25 3.60 16.48
CA PHE A 108 -1.96 4.08 16.00
C PHE A 108 -1.83 5.58 16.21
N SER A 109 -0.68 6.01 16.74
CA SER A 109 -0.25 7.40 16.75
C SER A 109 1.02 7.50 15.90
N LEU A 110 0.93 8.16 14.75
CA LEU A 110 1.97 8.18 13.72
C LEU A 110 2.47 9.59 13.49
N LEU A 111 3.79 9.72 13.33
CA LEU A 111 4.46 10.94 12.92
C LEU A 111 5.28 10.66 11.66
N LEU A 112 4.91 11.29 10.56
CA LEU A 112 5.49 11.08 9.23
C LEU A 112 6.15 12.38 8.74
N ASP A 113 7.45 12.33 8.46
CA ASP A 113 8.19 13.40 7.85
C ASP A 113 7.90 13.47 6.35
N THR A 114 7.48 14.64 5.86
CA THR A 114 6.99 14.77 4.46
C THR A 114 8.10 15.06 3.45
N ALA A 115 9.32 15.35 3.91
CA ALA A 115 10.49 15.49 3.06
C ALA A 115 11.09 14.12 2.72
N THR A 116 11.12 13.21 3.70
CA THR A 116 11.74 11.88 3.58
C THR A 116 10.72 10.75 3.39
N TRP A 117 9.44 10.99 3.68
CA TRP A 117 8.39 9.97 3.75
C TRP A 117 8.73 8.80 4.69
N GLN A 118 9.49 9.09 5.73
CA GLN A 118 9.82 8.20 6.84
C GLN A 118 9.14 8.68 8.12
N GLY A 119 8.83 7.77 9.02
CA GLY A 119 8.10 8.09 10.23
C GLY A 119 8.34 7.13 11.37
N SER A 120 7.81 7.54 12.52
CA SER A 120 7.75 6.75 13.74
C SER A 120 6.31 6.64 14.19
N GLY A 121 5.93 5.48 14.69
CA GLY A 121 4.59 5.20 15.16
C GLY A 121 4.61 4.49 16.50
N THR A 122 3.56 4.72 17.28
CA THR A 122 3.18 3.85 18.38
C THR A 122 1.85 3.21 18.07
N TRP A 123 1.64 2.00 18.61
CA TRP A 123 0.35 1.35 18.62
C TRP A 123 -0.01 0.97 20.05
N LYS A 124 -1.23 1.32 20.44
CA LYS A 124 -1.78 1.03 21.74
C LYS A 124 -2.94 0.05 21.59
N PRO A 125 -2.94 -1.10 22.28
CA PRO A 125 -4.03 -2.04 22.20
C PRO A 125 -5.32 -1.44 22.77
N PHE A 126 -6.46 -1.77 22.16
CA PHE A 126 -7.79 -1.38 22.63
C PHE A 126 -8.10 -1.97 24.03
N LYS A 127 -7.65 -3.20 24.27
CA LYS A 127 -7.71 -3.88 25.57
C LYS A 127 -6.35 -3.85 26.27
N LYS A 128 -6.31 -4.15 27.57
CA LYS A 128 -5.04 -4.25 28.32
C LYS A 128 -4.06 -5.18 27.59
N GLY A 129 -2.89 -4.67 27.27
CA GLY A 129 -1.87 -5.38 26.51
C GLY A 129 -0.58 -4.55 26.41
N GLU A 130 0.39 -5.10 25.69
CA GLU A 130 1.68 -4.45 25.48
C GLU A 130 1.60 -3.51 24.26
N GLU A 131 1.97 -2.24 24.47
CA GLU A 131 2.11 -1.26 23.39
C GLU A 131 3.24 -1.65 22.42
N ALA A 132 3.26 -1.04 21.24
CA ALA A 132 4.32 -1.22 20.26
C ALA A 132 4.85 0.14 19.83
N SER A 133 6.15 0.23 19.57
CA SER A 133 6.78 1.35 18.88
C SER A 133 7.50 0.82 17.65
N PHE A 134 7.45 1.56 16.55
CA PHE A 134 8.04 1.14 15.29
C PHE A 134 8.41 2.34 14.42
N THR A 135 9.36 2.13 13.52
CA THR A 135 9.64 3.04 12.42
C THR A 135 9.04 2.50 11.14
N PHE A 136 8.59 3.38 10.26
CA PHE A 136 8.01 3.01 8.98
C PHE A 136 8.46 3.98 7.89
N GLN A 137 8.33 3.54 6.64
CA GLN A 137 8.60 4.37 5.48
C GLN A 137 7.56 4.12 4.40
N ARG A 138 7.33 5.11 3.55
CA ARG A 138 6.49 4.93 2.36
C ARG A 138 7.14 3.91 1.44
N MET A 139 6.35 2.92 1.01
CA MET A 139 6.77 1.98 -0.01
C MET A 139 6.71 2.66 -1.37
N ALA A 140 7.72 2.43 -2.20
CA ALA A 140 7.67 2.87 -3.59
C ALA A 140 6.50 2.18 -4.29
N GLN A 141 5.50 2.94 -4.73
CA GLN A 141 4.49 2.44 -5.65
C GLN A 141 5.04 2.62 -7.07
N LYS A 142 5.26 1.53 -7.79
CA LYS A 142 5.38 1.60 -9.24
C LYS A 142 3.96 1.53 -9.80
N GLU A 143 3.62 2.44 -10.72
CA GLU A 143 2.26 2.58 -11.28
C GLU A 143 1.72 1.27 -11.90
N ASP A 144 2.61 0.36 -12.31
CA ASP A 144 2.27 -0.91 -12.97
C ASP A 144 2.52 -2.16 -12.11
N GLU A 145 2.82 -2.03 -10.81
CA GLU A 145 3.05 -3.19 -9.95
C GLU A 145 1.71 -3.85 -9.60
N TYR A 146 1.21 -4.68 -10.51
CA TYR A 146 0.21 -5.67 -10.17
C TYR A 146 0.85 -6.74 -9.29
N GLY A 147 0.05 -7.35 -8.41
CA GLY A 147 0.55 -8.42 -7.55
C GLY A 147 1.19 -9.54 -8.38
N GLN A 148 2.33 -10.05 -7.93
CA GLN A 148 3.02 -11.16 -8.57
C GLN A 148 2.42 -12.48 -8.09
N GLN A 149 2.27 -13.44 -8.99
CA GLN A 149 1.79 -14.77 -8.65
C GLN A 149 2.79 -15.81 -9.14
N PHE A 150 3.18 -16.73 -8.27
CA PHE A 150 4.14 -17.78 -8.56
C PHE A 150 3.52 -19.15 -8.27
N PHE A 151 3.57 -20.06 -9.23
CA PHE A 151 2.96 -21.39 -9.20
C PHE A 151 4.00 -22.48 -8.97
N ASP A 152 3.67 -23.49 -8.18
CA ASP A 152 4.44 -24.74 -8.12
C ASP A 152 3.96 -25.74 -9.17
N SER A 153 4.61 -26.90 -9.23
CA SER A 153 4.26 -27.99 -10.17
C SER A 153 2.88 -28.60 -9.95
N SER A 154 2.22 -28.30 -8.84
CA SER A 154 0.87 -28.75 -8.52
C SER A 154 -0.17 -27.65 -8.73
N ALA A 155 0.22 -26.56 -9.41
CA ALA A 155 -0.58 -25.36 -9.62
C ALA A 155 -1.04 -24.67 -8.32
N ASN A 156 -0.44 -25.00 -7.16
CA ASN A 156 -0.57 -24.16 -5.97
C ASN A 156 0.23 -22.88 -6.21
N TYR A 157 -0.16 -21.78 -5.59
CA TYR A 157 0.50 -20.52 -5.87
C TYR A 157 0.66 -19.61 -4.68
N ILE A 158 1.77 -18.85 -4.70
CA ILE A 158 2.01 -17.71 -3.83
C ILE A 158 1.62 -16.44 -4.60
N SER A 159 0.83 -15.57 -3.99
CA SER A 159 0.56 -14.21 -4.49
C SER A 159 1.19 -13.18 -3.57
N LEU A 160 2.01 -12.29 -4.13
CA LEU A 160 2.66 -11.17 -3.44
C LEU A 160 2.02 -9.87 -3.93
N LYS A 161 1.38 -9.12 -3.03
CA LYS A 161 0.69 -7.88 -3.40
C LYS A 161 1.53 -6.63 -3.08
N PRO A 162 1.30 -5.51 -3.77
CA PRO A 162 2.05 -4.26 -3.53
C PRO A 162 1.86 -3.67 -2.13
N ASP A 163 0.75 -4.01 -1.45
CA ASP A 163 0.48 -3.61 -0.07
C ASP A 163 1.31 -4.41 0.96
N GLY A 164 2.20 -5.29 0.51
CA GLY A 164 3.00 -6.17 1.37
C GLY A 164 2.24 -7.39 1.90
N SER A 165 0.98 -7.59 1.49
CA SER A 165 0.24 -8.81 1.80
C SER A 165 0.66 -9.98 0.90
N CYS A 166 0.54 -11.18 1.43
CA CYS A 166 0.88 -12.42 0.73
C CYS A 166 -0.23 -13.46 0.95
N THR A 167 -0.46 -14.30 -0.05
CA THR A 167 -1.26 -15.52 0.12
C THR A 167 -0.55 -16.73 -0.45
N TYR A 168 -0.78 -17.91 0.14
CA TYR A 168 -0.49 -19.20 -0.48
C TYR A 168 -1.79 -19.97 -0.64
N THR A 169 -2.13 -20.32 -1.87
CA THR A 169 -3.36 -21.02 -2.23
C THR A 169 -3.02 -22.41 -2.74
N TYR A 170 -3.67 -23.44 -2.19
CA TYR A 170 -3.41 -24.84 -2.52
C TYR A 170 -4.69 -25.68 -2.45
N LEU A 171 -4.68 -26.82 -3.14
CA LEU A 171 -5.76 -27.81 -3.10
C LEU A 171 -5.56 -28.81 -1.95
N THR A 172 -6.65 -29.19 -1.27
CA THR A 172 -6.59 -30.17 -0.17
C THR A 172 -6.37 -31.61 -0.63
N ASP A 173 -6.65 -31.90 -1.90
CA ASP A 173 -6.43 -33.21 -2.51
C ASP A 173 -5.74 -33.08 -3.88
N SER A 174 -5.16 -34.19 -4.33
CA SER A 174 -4.45 -34.28 -5.60
C SER A 174 -5.36 -34.54 -6.80
N THR A 175 -6.69 -34.69 -6.59
CA THR A 175 -7.63 -35.06 -7.66
C THR A 175 -8.21 -33.85 -8.39
N GLN A 176 -7.73 -32.64 -8.10
CA GLN A 176 -8.22 -31.37 -8.66
C GLN A 176 -9.71 -31.11 -8.43
N THR A 177 -10.34 -31.89 -7.55
CA THR A 177 -11.73 -31.74 -7.09
C THR A 177 -11.80 -31.24 -5.65
N GLY A 178 -10.65 -31.14 -4.98
CA GLY A 178 -10.53 -30.71 -3.60
C GLY A 178 -10.89 -29.26 -3.36
N GLN A 179 -11.06 -28.93 -2.09
CA GLN A 179 -11.31 -27.56 -1.68
C GLN A 179 -10.02 -26.75 -1.79
N THR A 180 -10.13 -25.54 -2.33
CA THR A 180 -9.06 -24.57 -2.31
C THR A 180 -8.94 -23.97 -0.92
N LEU A 181 -7.77 -24.07 -0.31
CA LEU A 181 -7.43 -23.39 0.94
C LEU A 181 -6.45 -22.26 0.69
N THR A 182 -6.63 -21.16 1.42
CA THR A 182 -5.74 -19.99 1.35
C THR A 182 -5.14 -19.69 2.71
N ILE A 183 -3.81 -19.70 2.77
CA ILE A 183 -3.02 -19.20 3.89
C ILE A 183 -2.64 -17.76 3.61
N ARG A 184 -2.83 -16.87 4.59
CA ARG A 184 -2.50 -15.44 4.46
C ARG A 184 -1.23 -15.09 5.23
N GLY A 185 -0.55 -14.05 4.79
CA GLY A 185 0.64 -13.53 5.43
C GLY A 185 0.97 -12.11 4.99
N ASN A 186 2.12 -11.63 5.44
CA ASN A 186 2.79 -10.44 4.95
C ASN A 186 4.18 -10.80 4.46
N TYR A 187 4.76 -10.04 3.56
CA TYR A 187 6.13 -10.24 3.15
C TYR A 187 6.98 -8.98 3.27
N LYS A 188 8.28 -9.20 3.41
CA LYS A 188 9.33 -8.19 3.29
C LYS A 188 10.24 -8.59 2.14
N LYS A 189 10.56 -7.63 1.26
CA LYS A 189 11.50 -7.82 0.16
C LYS A 189 12.76 -7.00 0.41
N GLU A 190 13.92 -7.65 0.35
CA GLU A 190 15.24 -7.03 0.51
C GLU A 190 16.15 -7.52 -0.61
N GLY A 191 16.31 -6.69 -1.65
CA GLY A 191 16.95 -7.12 -2.90
C GLY A 191 16.18 -8.30 -3.53
N ALA A 192 16.86 -9.43 -3.69
CA ALA A 192 16.27 -10.69 -4.15
C ALA A 192 15.61 -11.50 -3.02
N GLY A 193 15.92 -11.21 -1.74
CA GLY A 193 15.37 -11.95 -0.61
C GLY A 193 13.91 -11.59 -0.35
N ILE A 194 13.07 -12.60 -0.15
CA ILE A 194 11.66 -12.45 0.21
C ILE A 194 11.43 -13.26 1.49
N THR A 195 11.09 -12.57 2.58
CA THR A 195 10.68 -13.20 3.84
C THR A 195 9.18 -13.05 4.00
N ILE A 196 8.46 -14.17 4.14
CA ILE A 196 7.02 -14.21 4.33
C ILE A 196 6.71 -14.60 5.78
N PHE A 197 5.78 -13.88 6.40
CA PHE A 197 5.30 -14.08 7.76
C PHE A 197 3.84 -14.53 7.67
N TRP A 198 3.61 -15.81 7.93
CA TRP A 198 2.32 -16.46 7.76
C TRP A 198 1.46 -16.33 9.01
N GLN A 199 0.14 -16.31 8.82
CA GLN A 199 -0.79 -16.68 9.89
C GLN A 199 -0.52 -18.13 10.35
N LYS A 200 -0.93 -18.48 11.56
CA LYS A 200 -0.77 -19.86 12.08
C LYS A 200 -1.41 -20.88 11.11
N ASN A 201 -0.64 -21.87 10.67
CA ASN A 201 -1.09 -22.89 9.73
C ASN A 201 -0.19 -24.15 9.78
N ALA A 202 -0.63 -25.25 9.18
CA ALA A 202 0.10 -26.52 9.18
C ALA A 202 1.14 -26.66 8.04
N VAL A 203 0.98 -25.92 6.94
CA VAL A 203 1.87 -25.99 5.76
C VAL A 203 3.22 -25.32 6.02
N PHE A 204 3.19 -24.21 6.76
CA PHE A 204 4.34 -23.41 7.17
C PHE A 204 4.33 -23.26 8.71
N PRO A 205 4.67 -24.33 9.44
CA PRO A 205 4.48 -24.40 10.89
C PRO A 205 5.36 -23.41 11.67
N SER A 206 6.48 -22.96 11.10
CA SER A 206 7.35 -21.91 11.66
C SER A 206 6.67 -20.53 11.70
N GLY A 207 5.60 -20.32 10.93
CA GLY A 207 4.99 -19.00 10.73
C GLY A 207 5.88 -18.02 9.94
N LYS A 208 7.04 -18.46 9.45
CA LYS A 208 7.99 -17.66 8.69
C LYS A 208 8.64 -18.51 7.60
N SER A 209 8.60 -18.01 6.36
CA SER A 209 9.31 -18.61 5.24
C SER A 209 10.29 -17.66 4.58
N THR A 210 11.42 -18.18 4.11
CA THR A 210 12.42 -17.38 3.36
C THR A 210 12.62 -17.92 1.96
N PHE A 211 12.48 -17.03 0.98
CA PHE A 211 12.66 -17.30 -0.43
C PHE A 211 13.66 -16.32 -1.07
N THR A 212 14.19 -16.69 -2.22
CA THR A 212 14.99 -15.83 -3.09
C THR A 212 14.31 -15.75 -4.45
N LEU A 213 14.12 -14.54 -4.95
CA LEU A 213 13.64 -14.25 -6.28
C LEU A 213 14.84 -14.25 -7.25
N VAL A 214 14.88 -15.23 -8.14
CA VAL A 214 15.93 -15.39 -9.16
C VAL A 214 15.32 -15.31 -10.56
N SER A 215 16.15 -15.05 -11.56
CA SER A 215 15.75 -15.06 -12.98
C SER A 215 16.34 -16.31 -13.63
N GLU A 216 15.49 -17.14 -14.25
CA GLU A 216 15.91 -18.40 -14.86
C GLU A 216 15.41 -18.53 -16.30
N LYS A 217 16.24 -19.15 -17.15
CA LYS A 217 15.85 -19.55 -18.51
C LYS A 217 15.11 -20.90 -18.44
N PRO A 218 13.80 -20.98 -18.72
CA PRO A 218 13.09 -22.25 -18.71
C PRO A 218 13.52 -23.17 -19.86
N PHE A 219 14.04 -22.60 -20.96
CA PHE A 219 14.53 -23.33 -22.12
C PHE A 219 15.98 -22.93 -22.40
N PRO A 220 16.93 -23.88 -22.52
CA PRO A 220 18.36 -23.58 -22.70
C PRO A 220 18.67 -22.65 -23.88
N ASP A 221 17.94 -22.82 -24.99
CA ASP A 221 18.17 -22.10 -26.24
C ASP A 221 17.32 -20.82 -26.37
N SER A 222 16.61 -20.42 -25.31
CA SER A 222 15.80 -19.21 -25.30
C SER A 222 16.52 -18.05 -24.62
N ASP A 223 16.31 -16.83 -25.13
CA ASP A 223 16.66 -15.59 -24.41
C ASP A 223 15.61 -15.15 -23.40
N TYR A 224 14.47 -15.86 -23.37
CA TYR A 224 13.44 -15.65 -22.36
C TYR A 224 13.95 -16.07 -20.98
N THR A 225 13.79 -15.17 -20.02
CA THR A 225 13.96 -15.47 -18.60
C THR A 225 12.64 -15.22 -17.89
N GLN A 226 12.36 -16.01 -16.87
CA GLN A 226 11.23 -15.81 -15.98
C GLN A 226 11.70 -15.66 -14.54
N PRO A 227 10.97 -14.89 -13.71
CA PRO A 227 11.23 -14.86 -12.29
C PRO A 227 10.77 -16.17 -11.63
N VAL A 228 11.59 -16.65 -10.71
CA VAL A 228 11.40 -17.90 -9.97
C VAL A 228 11.64 -17.64 -8.50
N LEU A 229 10.71 -18.08 -7.65
CA LEU A 229 10.79 -17.97 -6.21
C LEU A 229 11.28 -19.30 -5.63
N LYS A 230 12.50 -19.32 -5.05
CA LYS A 230 13.13 -20.54 -4.49
C LYS A 230 13.39 -20.42 -3.01
N GLY A 231 13.06 -21.44 -2.24
CA GLY A 231 13.30 -21.46 -0.80
C GLY A 231 12.61 -22.62 -0.11
N GLU A 232 13.20 -23.10 0.99
CA GLU A 232 12.60 -24.13 1.86
C GLU A 232 12.22 -25.43 1.12
N GLY A 233 13.04 -25.82 0.13
CA GLY A 233 12.79 -27.00 -0.70
C GLY A 233 11.64 -26.83 -1.70
N ARG A 234 11.14 -25.61 -1.91
CA ARG A 234 10.06 -25.27 -2.85
C ARG A 234 10.56 -24.35 -3.95
N THR A 235 9.92 -24.46 -5.12
CA THR A 235 10.16 -23.62 -6.29
C THR A 235 8.81 -23.20 -6.87
N PHE A 236 8.67 -21.92 -7.17
CA PHE A 236 7.49 -21.36 -7.80
C PHE A 236 7.86 -20.48 -9.01
N THR A 237 7.09 -20.53 -10.10
CA THR A 237 7.33 -19.78 -11.36
C THR A 237 6.15 -18.88 -11.71
N GLU A 238 6.37 -17.75 -12.40
CA GLU A 238 5.25 -16.85 -12.76
C GLU A 238 4.24 -17.45 -13.74
N THR A 239 4.70 -18.35 -14.61
CA THR A 239 3.83 -19.11 -15.52
C THR A 239 3.46 -20.45 -14.91
N PRO A 240 2.16 -20.82 -14.84
CA PRO A 240 1.76 -22.19 -14.52
C PRO A 240 2.22 -23.12 -15.64
N PHE A 241 2.81 -24.25 -15.27
CA PHE A 241 3.18 -25.33 -16.21
C PHE A 241 1.99 -26.21 -16.55
#